data_AF-A0A3M1AQB3-F1
#
_entry.id   AF-A0A3M1AQB3-F1
#
_cell.length_a   1.000
_cell.length_b   1.000
_cell.length_c   1.000
_cell.angle_alpha   90.00
_cell.angle_beta   90.00
_cell.angle_gamma   90.00
#
_symmetry.space_group_name_H-M   'P 1'
#
loop_
_entity.id
_entity.type
_entity.pdbx_description
1 polymer ?
#
loop_
_entity_poly.entity_id
_entity_poly.type
_entity_poly.pdbx_seq_one_letter_code
_entity_poly.pdbx_strand_id
1 'polypeptide(L)'
;VIEYSDMSDEEKLATDEKGNLLYNSGSIAIHLLARSFIERIASTQLNLPWHVAHKKIPVIDEMGQTITPDEPNGYKFEKFVFDALQYTSKSVILEVDRSEEFSPVKNAEGEDSPQTAQQDMTRLFARWLKQAGFRIPEKSRALNQLKLEISPLYALDQEEFLGKIGGKIVIQKALYLG
;
A
#
# COMPACT_ATOMS: atom_id res chain seq x y z
N VAL A 1 6.28 14.51 -3.45
CA VAL A 1 5.72 13.32 -4.11
C VAL A 1 5.09 13.82 -5.39
N ILE A 2 5.32 13.13 -6.50
CA ILE A 2 4.69 13.43 -7.79
C ILE A 2 3.76 12.26 -8.06
N GLU A 3 2.50 12.53 -8.40
CA GLU A 3 1.57 11.45 -8.73
C GLU A 3 1.92 10.82 -10.06
N TYR A 4 1.67 9.51 -10.18
CA TYR A 4 2.03 8.76 -11.39
C TYR A 4 1.29 9.26 -12.64
N SER A 5 0.13 9.89 -12.47
CA SER A 5 -0.63 10.52 -13.56
C SER A 5 0.03 11.77 -14.11
N ASP A 6 0.89 12.40 -13.29
CA ASP A 6 1.53 13.68 -13.60
C ASP A 6 2.96 13.49 -14.11
N MET A 7 3.45 12.25 -14.15
CA MET A 7 4.73 11.88 -14.75
C MET A 7 4.55 11.46 -16.21
N SER A 8 5.47 11.90 -17.07
CA SER A 8 5.62 11.40 -18.44
C SER A 8 6.14 9.96 -18.45
N ASP A 9 5.91 9.25 -19.56
CA ASP A 9 6.40 7.88 -19.71
C ASP A 9 7.93 7.81 -19.77
N GLU A 10 8.58 8.87 -20.28
CA GLU A 10 10.04 9.01 -20.24
C GLU A 10 10.54 9.09 -18.80
N GLU A 11 9.92 9.89 -17.94
CA GLU A 11 10.29 9.99 -16.53
C GLU A 11 10.05 8.69 -15.77
N LYS A 12 8.92 8.01 -16.03
CA LYS A 12 8.60 6.72 -15.38
C LYS A 12 9.62 5.61 -15.70
N LEU A 13 10.22 5.66 -16.88
CA LEU A 13 11.16 4.67 -17.39
C LEU A 13 12.62 5.12 -17.31
N ALA A 14 12.89 6.32 -16.81
CA ALA A 14 14.24 6.86 -16.70
C ALA A 14 15.11 6.01 -15.76
N THR A 15 16.33 5.69 -16.21
CA THR A 15 17.29 4.89 -15.44
C THR A 15 18.64 5.60 -15.25
N ASP A 16 19.35 5.25 -14.18
CA ASP A 16 20.76 5.61 -13.99
C ASP A 16 21.69 4.80 -14.92
N GLU A 17 22.99 5.08 -14.86
CA GLU A 17 24.02 4.38 -15.66
C GLU A 17 24.10 2.86 -15.37
N LYS A 18 23.54 2.40 -14.25
CA LYS A 18 23.53 1.00 -13.82
C LYS A 18 22.22 0.29 -14.20
N GLY A 19 21.27 1.00 -14.82
CA GLY A 19 19.97 0.48 -15.21
C GLY A 19 18.93 0.46 -14.07
N ASN A 20 19.20 1.10 -12.93
CA ASN A 20 18.20 1.26 -11.87
C ASN A 20 17.27 2.42 -12.22
N LEU A 21 15.99 2.34 -11.83
CA LEU A 21 15.08 3.47 -11.98
C LEU A 21 15.61 4.72 -11.26
N LEU A 22 15.63 5.85 -11.96
CA LEU A 22 16.08 7.13 -11.42
C LEU A 22 15.14 7.63 -10.31
N TYR A 23 13.84 7.41 -10.49
CA TYR A 23 12.78 7.75 -9.53
C TYR A 23 12.22 6.48 -8.88
N ASN A 24 13.05 5.82 -8.04
CA ASN A 24 12.71 4.54 -7.41
C ASN A 24 11.99 4.66 -6.05
N SER A 25 11.89 5.86 -5.48
CA SER A 25 11.27 6.08 -4.16
C SER A 25 9.75 6.15 -4.25
N GLY A 26 9.11 4.98 -4.40
CA GLY A 26 7.65 4.86 -4.46
C GLY A 26 6.97 5.21 -3.12
N SER A 27 6.04 6.16 -3.13
CA SER A 27 5.26 6.48 -1.93
C SER A 27 4.18 5.43 -1.67
N ILE A 28 4.17 4.85 -0.46
CA ILE A 28 3.14 3.90 -0.01
C ILE A 28 2.04 4.54 0.85
N ALA A 29 1.97 5.88 0.84
CA ALA A 29 1.01 6.68 1.60
C ALA A 29 1.05 6.52 3.14
N ILE A 30 2.18 6.08 3.70
CA ILE A 30 2.45 6.07 5.14
C ILE A 30 3.40 7.24 5.46
N HIS A 31 2.94 8.17 6.29
CA HIS A 31 3.70 9.38 6.65
C HIS A 31 3.74 9.58 8.17
N LEU A 32 4.91 9.89 8.70
CA LEU A 32 5.07 10.38 10.07
C LEU A 32 5.21 11.90 10.03
N LEU A 33 4.27 12.60 10.64
CA LEU A 33 4.20 14.06 10.61
C LEU A 33 4.29 14.60 12.04
N ALA A 34 5.21 15.56 12.26
CA ALA A 34 5.32 16.22 13.55
C ALA A 34 4.05 17.04 13.83
N ARG A 35 3.48 16.93 15.03
CA ARG A 35 2.31 17.72 15.44
C ARG A 35 2.49 19.22 15.21
N SER A 36 3.65 19.77 15.60
CA SER A 36 3.97 21.19 15.42
C SER A 36 4.02 21.63 13.96
N PHE A 37 4.40 20.71 13.05
CA PHE A 37 4.35 20.96 11.62
C PHE A 37 2.90 21.09 11.13
N ILE A 38 2.01 20.19 11.57
CA ILE A 38 0.58 20.23 11.24
C ILE A 38 -0.07 21.50 11.79
N GLU A 39 0.17 21.85 13.06
CA GLU A 39 -0.36 23.06 13.69
C GLU A 39 0.08 24.33 12.94
N ARG A 40 1.34 24.38 12.52
CA ARG A 40 1.87 25.48 11.72
C ARG A 40 1.18 25.58 10.37
N ILE A 41 1.04 24.47 9.64
CA ILE A 41 0.36 24.49 8.32
C ILE A 41 -1.12 24.86 8.47
N ALA A 42 -1.81 24.32 9.47
CA ALA A 42 -3.23 24.59 9.71
C ALA A 42 -3.51 26.03 10.16
N SER A 43 -2.57 26.67 10.87
CA SER A 43 -2.69 28.08 11.32
C SER A 43 -2.33 29.10 10.24
N THR A 44 -1.59 28.67 9.20
CA THR A 44 -1.34 29.51 8.03
C THR A 44 -2.51 29.44 7.03
N GLN A 45 -2.72 30.49 6.23
CA GLN A 45 -3.63 30.46 5.08
C GLN A 45 -3.05 29.64 3.90
N LEU A 46 -2.39 28.52 4.21
CA LEU A 46 -1.72 27.68 3.22
C LEU A 46 -2.76 27.02 2.32
N ASN A 47 -2.72 27.37 1.04
CA ASN A 47 -3.61 26.81 0.05
C ASN A 47 -2.85 25.76 -0.76
N LEU A 48 -3.02 24.49 -0.40
CA LEU A 48 -2.52 23.37 -1.21
C LEU A 48 -3.12 23.44 -2.63
N PRO A 49 -2.37 23.05 -3.67
CA PRO A 49 -2.85 23.09 -5.04
C PRO A 49 -4.05 22.16 -5.24
N TRP A 50 -4.91 22.52 -6.19
CA TRP A 50 -5.99 21.65 -6.64
C TRP A 50 -5.48 20.73 -7.75
N HIS A 51 -5.73 19.45 -7.57
CA HIS A 51 -5.58 18.42 -8.59
C HIS A 51 -6.94 18.15 -9.23
N VAL A 52 -6.98 18.02 -10.56
CA VAL A 52 -8.23 17.90 -11.31
C VAL A 52 -8.30 16.54 -11.98
N ALA A 53 -9.34 15.77 -11.65
CA ALA A 53 -9.61 14.50 -12.30
C ALA A 53 -10.92 14.59 -13.11
N HIS A 54 -10.86 14.26 -14.40
CA HIS A 54 -12.04 14.14 -15.24
C HIS A 54 -12.67 12.77 -15.03
N LYS A 55 -13.90 12.72 -14.49
CA LYS A 55 -14.56 11.48 -14.05
C LYS A 55 -15.93 11.30 -14.72
N LYS A 56 -16.32 10.03 -14.85
CA LYS A 56 -17.71 9.61 -15.12
C LYS A 56 -18.48 9.68 -13.80
N ILE A 57 -19.28 10.71 -13.64
CA ILE A 57 -20.05 10.97 -12.42
C ILE A 57 -21.51 10.61 -12.72
N PRO A 58 -22.10 9.61 -12.02
CA PRO A 58 -23.51 9.31 -12.18
C PRO A 58 -24.38 10.53 -11.91
N VAL A 59 -25.35 10.78 -12.79
CA VAL A 59 -26.27 11.92 -12.70
C VAL A 59 -27.72 11.44 -12.70
N ILE A 60 -28.63 12.30 -12.28
CA ILE A 60 -30.07 12.08 -12.38
C ILE A 60 -30.59 12.85 -13.58
N ASP A 61 -31.35 12.18 -14.46
CA ASP A 61 -31.97 12.81 -15.63
C ASP A 61 -33.28 13.56 -15.29
N GLU A 62 -33.89 14.18 -16.30
CA GLU A 62 -35.15 14.92 -16.15
C GLU A 62 -36.33 14.05 -15.67
N MET A 63 -36.24 12.74 -15.84
CA MET A 63 -37.25 11.76 -15.42
C MET A 63 -36.98 11.21 -14.01
N GLY A 64 -35.91 11.65 -13.35
CA GLY A 64 -35.52 11.17 -12.02
C GLY A 64 -34.76 9.84 -12.05
N GLN A 65 -34.24 9.40 -13.20
CA GLN A 65 -33.49 8.15 -13.34
C GLN A 65 -31.99 8.38 -13.25
N THR A 66 -31.27 7.46 -12.59
CA THR A 66 -29.81 7.50 -12.52
C THR A 66 -29.20 7.03 -13.83
N ILE A 67 -28.34 7.86 -14.43
CA ILE A 67 -27.58 7.55 -15.63
C ILE A 67 -26.09 7.53 -15.27
N THR A 68 -25.38 6.49 -15.70
CA THR A 68 -23.90 6.47 -15.69
C THR A 68 -23.41 6.84 -17.09
N PRO A 69 -22.70 7.98 -17.25
CA PRO A 69 -22.24 8.46 -18.54
C PRO A 69 -21.19 7.54 -19.19
N ASP A 70 -21.25 7.42 -20.52
CA ASP A 70 -20.27 6.66 -21.31
C ASP A 70 -18.91 7.37 -21.39
N GLU A 71 -18.89 8.69 -21.28
CA GLU A 71 -17.70 9.54 -21.25
C GLU A 71 -17.66 10.39 -19.98
N PRO A 72 -16.46 10.81 -19.51
CA PRO A 72 -16.35 11.71 -18.37
C PRO A 72 -17.17 12.99 -18.59
N ASN A 73 -17.94 13.39 -17.57
CA ASN A 73 -18.91 14.48 -17.62
C ASN A 73 -18.73 15.51 -16.50
N GLY A 74 -17.71 15.35 -15.66
CA GLY A 74 -17.46 16.27 -14.56
C GLY A 74 -16.04 16.21 -14.01
N TYR A 75 -15.65 17.31 -13.38
CA TYR A 75 -14.35 17.48 -12.77
C TYR A 75 -14.44 17.27 -11.26
N LYS A 76 -13.60 16.37 -10.74
CA LYS A 76 -13.36 16.20 -9.32
C LYS A 76 -12.10 16.97 -8.94
N PHE A 77 -12.23 17.87 -7.96
CA PHE A 77 -11.12 18.62 -7.40
C PHE A 77 -10.63 17.96 -6.12
N GLU A 78 -9.34 17.66 -6.05
CA GLU A 78 -8.71 16.97 -4.92
C GLU A 78 -7.49 17.76 -4.43
N LYS A 79 -7.15 17.59 -3.15
CA LYS A 79 -5.91 18.09 -2.55
C LYS A 79 -5.17 16.89 -1.99
N PHE A 80 -3.86 16.84 -2.17
CA PHE A 80 -3.08 15.72 -1.68
C PHE A 80 -2.30 16.06 -0.41
N VAL A 81 -2.30 15.12 0.55
CA VAL A 81 -1.63 15.30 1.83
C VAL A 81 -0.13 15.54 1.65
N PHE A 82 0.49 14.92 0.64
CA PHE A 82 1.91 15.04 0.39
C PHE A 82 2.32 16.36 -0.28
N ASP A 83 1.37 17.15 -0.81
CA ASP A 83 1.66 18.52 -1.27
C ASP A 83 2.10 19.42 -0.12
N ALA A 84 1.69 19.09 1.11
CA ALA A 84 2.13 19.80 2.30
C ALA A 84 3.61 19.57 2.61
N LEU A 85 4.21 18.46 2.15
CA LEU A 85 5.58 18.08 2.51
C LEU A 85 6.61 19.09 2.01
N GLN A 86 6.36 19.81 0.93
CA GLN A 86 7.28 20.85 0.44
C GLN A 86 7.49 22.01 1.44
N TYR A 87 6.59 22.17 2.43
CA TYR A 87 6.68 23.22 3.44
C TYR A 87 7.45 22.79 4.69
N THR A 88 7.96 21.55 4.75
CA THR A 88 8.86 21.14 5.82
C THR A 88 10.28 21.61 5.54
N SER A 89 10.98 22.04 6.58
CA SER A 89 12.44 22.29 6.49
C SER A 89 13.26 21.03 6.76
N LYS A 90 12.63 19.96 7.25
CA LYS A 90 13.27 18.69 7.59
C LYS A 90 12.39 17.53 7.12
N SER A 91 12.95 16.68 6.27
CA SER A 91 12.29 15.48 5.78
C SER A 91 13.26 14.31 5.85
N VAL A 92 12.72 13.12 6.11
CA VAL A 92 13.45 11.85 6.09
C VAL A 92 12.64 10.88 5.24
N ILE A 93 13.33 10.13 4.40
CA ILE A 93 12.75 9.04 3.62
C ILE A 93 13.19 7.74 4.28
N LEU A 94 12.23 6.88 4.62
CA LEU A 94 12.48 5.54 5.12
C LEU A 94 12.01 4.55 4.05
N GLU A 95 12.96 3.79 3.52
CA GLU A 95 12.66 2.67 2.63
C GLU A 95 12.29 1.44 3.46
N VAL A 96 11.34 0.66 2.96
CA VAL A 96 10.85 -0.56 3.59
C VAL A 96 10.77 -1.70 2.57
N ASP A 97 10.83 -2.95 3.05
CA ASP A 97 10.60 -4.10 2.20
C ASP A 97 9.11 -4.20 1.84
N ARG A 98 8.80 -4.07 0.54
CA ARG A 98 7.42 -4.21 0.03
C ARG A 98 6.75 -5.49 0.50
N SER A 99 7.51 -6.59 0.57
CA SER A 99 6.97 -7.90 0.95
C SER A 99 6.55 -7.98 2.42
N GLU A 100 6.94 -7.02 3.24
CA GLU A 100 6.60 -6.92 4.66
C GLU A 100 5.59 -5.81 4.95
N GLU A 101 5.70 -4.67 4.26
CA GLU A 101 5.03 -3.43 4.66
C GLU A 101 4.01 -2.91 3.64
N PHE A 102 3.88 -3.53 2.44
CA PHE A 102 3.00 -3.00 1.41
C PHE A 102 2.31 -4.05 0.51
N SER A 103 1.01 -4.22 0.71
CA SER A 103 0.11 -4.97 -0.18
C SER A 103 -1.26 -4.27 -0.29
N PRO A 104 -1.46 -3.37 -1.26
CA PRO A 104 -2.67 -2.56 -1.35
C PRO A 104 -3.86 -3.35 -1.93
N VAL A 105 -5.07 -2.90 -1.59
CA VAL A 105 -6.33 -3.38 -2.18
C VAL A 105 -7.02 -2.21 -2.86
N LYS A 106 -6.99 -2.19 -4.18
CA LYS A 106 -7.57 -1.15 -5.06
C LYS A 106 -8.65 -1.70 -5.99
N ASN A 107 -8.55 -2.99 -6.35
CA ASN A 107 -9.41 -3.66 -7.30
C ASN A 107 -10.20 -4.79 -6.63
N ALA A 108 -11.36 -5.15 -7.19
CA ALA A 108 -12.16 -6.26 -6.69
C ALA A 108 -11.49 -7.63 -6.93
N GLU A 109 -10.79 -7.77 -8.05
CA GLU A 109 -10.06 -8.97 -8.48
C GLU A 109 -8.79 -8.55 -9.23
N GLY A 110 -7.85 -9.49 -9.42
CA GLY A 110 -6.62 -9.26 -10.19
C GLY A 110 -5.49 -8.64 -9.36
N GLU A 111 -4.70 -7.76 -9.96
CA GLU A 111 -3.63 -7.03 -9.26
C GLU A 111 -4.20 -6.07 -8.21
N ASP A 112 -3.48 -5.85 -7.11
CA ASP A 112 -3.91 -5.01 -5.99
C ASP A 112 -5.34 -5.34 -5.52
N SER A 113 -5.62 -6.62 -5.23
CA SER A 113 -6.95 -7.15 -4.86
C SER A 113 -6.94 -7.86 -3.50
N PRO A 114 -8.11 -8.19 -2.91
CA PRO A 114 -8.16 -8.98 -1.69
C PRO A 114 -7.42 -10.32 -1.81
N GLN A 115 -7.42 -10.92 -2.99
CA GLN A 115 -6.77 -12.19 -3.27
C GLN A 115 -5.25 -12.03 -3.23
N THR A 116 -4.68 -10.98 -3.83
CA THR A 116 -3.23 -10.72 -3.77
C THR A 116 -2.79 -10.34 -2.36
N ALA A 117 -3.56 -9.52 -1.65
CA ALA A 117 -3.27 -9.15 -0.26
C ALA A 117 -3.23 -10.36 0.68
N GLN A 118 -4.19 -11.29 0.56
CA GLN A 118 -4.17 -12.53 1.35
C GLN A 118 -2.96 -13.42 1.03
N GLN A 119 -2.55 -13.48 -0.24
CA GLN A 119 -1.36 -14.24 -0.65
C GLN A 119 -0.08 -13.60 -0.09
N ASP A 120 0.02 -12.28 -0.09
CA ASP A 120 1.17 -11.54 0.44
C ASP A 120 1.31 -11.76 1.94
N MET A 121 0.19 -11.65 2.67
CA MET A 121 0.12 -11.96 4.11
C MET A 121 0.50 -13.42 4.41
N THR A 122 -0.01 -14.36 3.62
CA THR A 122 0.38 -15.78 3.75
C THR A 122 1.88 -15.96 3.55
N ARG A 123 2.48 -15.27 2.56
CA ARG A 123 3.92 -15.31 2.28
C ARG A 123 4.74 -14.67 3.39
N LEU A 124 4.26 -13.58 4.00
CA LEU A 124 4.87 -12.94 5.16
C LEU A 124 4.98 -13.92 6.33
N PHE A 125 3.85 -14.48 6.76
CA PHE A 125 3.84 -15.40 7.90
C PHE A 125 4.52 -16.74 7.61
N ALA A 126 4.56 -17.17 6.35
CA ALA A 126 5.41 -18.28 5.94
C ALA A 126 6.90 -18.02 6.21
N ARG A 127 7.39 -16.79 6.00
CA ARG A 127 8.79 -16.44 6.32
C ARG A 127 9.02 -16.48 7.83
N TRP A 128 8.11 -15.93 8.62
CA TRP A 128 8.18 -15.97 10.08
C TRP A 128 8.24 -17.42 10.61
N LEU A 129 7.34 -18.28 10.13
CA LEU A 129 7.30 -19.70 10.51
C LEU A 129 8.56 -20.47 10.07
N LYS A 130 9.08 -20.20 8.87
CA LYS A 130 10.36 -20.80 8.42
C LYS A 130 11.50 -20.41 9.35
N GLN A 131 11.56 -19.15 9.79
CA GLN A 131 12.59 -18.67 10.70
C GLN A 131 12.47 -19.26 12.11
N ALA A 132 11.26 -19.57 12.55
CA ALA A 132 10.99 -20.35 13.76
C ALA A 132 11.34 -21.85 13.62
N GLY A 133 11.77 -22.31 12.43
CA GLY A 133 12.18 -23.68 12.17
C GLY A 133 11.06 -24.62 11.72
N PHE A 134 9.88 -24.10 11.35
CA PHE A 134 8.80 -24.89 10.75
C PHE A 134 9.10 -25.20 9.29
N ARG A 135 8.66 -26.36 8.82
CA ARG A 135 8.74 -26.73 7.40
C ARG A 135 7.51 -26.22 6.66
N ILE A 136 7.73 -25.34 5.70
CA ILE A 136 6.70 -24.74 4.84
C ILE A 136 6.98 -25.14 3.38
N PRO A 137 5.97 -25.56 2.59
CA PRO A 137 6.10 -25.84 1.16
C PRO A 137 6.78 -24.71 0.37
N GLU A 138 7.71 -25.07 -0.51
CA GLU A 138 8.43 -24.12 -1.36
C GLU A 138 7.65 -23.69 -2.60
N LYS A 139 6.76 -24.56 -3.11
CA LYS A 139 6.00 -24.27 -4.32
C LYS A 139 4.96 -23.19 -4.04
N SER A 140 5.07 -22.05 -4.73
CA SER A 140 4.18 -20.88 -4.59
C SER A 140 2.68 -21.24 -4.62
N ARG A 141 2.26 -22.11 -5.54
CA ARG A 141 0.85 -22.55 -5.60
C ARG A 141 0.39 -23.27 -4.32
N ALA A 142 1.23 -24.15 -3.77
CA ALA A 142 0.92 -24.86 -2.54
C ALA A 142 0.95 -23.90 -1.34
N LEU A 143 1.91 -22.97 -1.32
CA LEU A 143 2.02 -21.94 -0.29
C LEU A 143 0.79 -21.05 -0.22
N ASN A 144 0.34 -20.53 -1.37
CA ASN A 144 -0.82 -19.64 -1.45
C ASN A 144 -2.13 -20.34 -1.03
N GLN A 145 -2.18 -21.67 -1.05
CA GLN A 145 -3.33 -22.45 -0.59
C GLN A 145 -3.33 -22.68 0.92
N LEU A 146 -2.20 -22.53 1.60
CA LEU A 146 -2.12 -22.80 3.03
C LEU A 146 -2.96 -21.82 3.83
N LYS A 147 -3.08 -20.54 3.45
CA LYS A 147 -3.72 -19.50 4.26
C LYS A 147 -3.13 -19.48 5.69
N LEU A 148 -2.03 -18.76 5.82
CA LEU A 148 -1.32 -18.59 7.08
C LEU A 148 -1.65 -17.21 7.63
N GLU A 149 -1.98 -17.14 8.92
CA GLU A 149 -2.33 -15.90 9.59
C GLU A 149 -1.83 -15.91 11.03
N ILE A 150 -1.17 -14.82 11.43
CA ILE A 150 -0.75 -14.57 12.80
C ILE A 150 -1.42 -13.27 13.22
N SER A 151 -2.27 -13.35 14.24
CA SER A 151 -2.96 -12.20 14.81
C SER A 151 -1.96 -11.21 15.40
N PRO A 152 -2.13 -9.89 15.17
CA PRO A 152 -1.35 -8.87 15.87
C PRO A 152 -1.50 -8.92 17.40
N LEU A 153 -2.54 -9.56 17.94
CA LEU A 153 -2.69 -9.81 19.38
C LEU A 153 -1.79 -10.94 19.88
N TYR A 154 -1.43 -11.88 18.99
CA TYR A 154 -0.46 -12.93 19.29
C TYR A 154 0.96 -12.39 19.21
N ALA A 155 1.32 -11.71 18.11
CA ALA A 155 2.60 -11.06 17.94
C ALA A 155 2.48 -9.88 16.97
N LEU A 156 3.02 -8.72 17.36
CA LEU A 156 3.03 -7.50 16.56
C LEU A 156 4.01 -7.61 15.38
N ASP A 157 5.18 -8.21 15.62
CA ASP A 157 6.25 -8.34 14.65
C ASP A 157 6.90 -9.73 14.71
N GLN A 158 7.87 -9.94 13.82
CA GLN A 158 8.58 -11.21 13.73
C GLN A 158 9.41 -11.51 14.99
N GLU A 159 9.98 -10.49 15.63
CA GLU A 159 10.81 -10.66 16.81
C GLU A 159 9.97 -11.18 17.98
N GLU A 160 8.84 -10.53 18.24
CA GLU A 160 7.88 -10.98 19.26
C GLU A 160 7.35 -12.38 18.94
N PHE A 161 7.04 -12.66 17.67
CA PHE A 161 6.61 -13.98 17.23
C PHE A 161 7.65 -15.06 17.57
N LEU A 162 8.92 -14.83 17.23
CA LEU A 162 10.02 -15.76 17.51
C LEU A 162 10.26 -15.96 19.01
N GLY A 163 10.01 -14.93 19.82
CA GLY A 163 10.08 -15.01 21.28
C GLY A 163 8.95 -15.84 21.92
N LYS A 164 7.80 -15.96 21.27
CA LYS A 164 6.61 -16.66 21.79
C LYS A 164 6.43 -18.08 21.25
N ILE A 165 6.77 -18.30 19.98
CA ILE A 165 6.41 -19.54 19.29
C ILE A 165 7.27 -20.73 19.79
N GLY A 166 6.61 -21.84 20.08
CA GLY A 166 7.23 -23.10 20.51
C GLY A 166 6.76 -24.30 19.68
N GLY A 167 7.59 -25.34 19.62
CA GLY A 167 7.32 -26.57 18.86
C GLY A 167 7.85 -26.52 17.41
N LYS A 168 8.12 -27.69 16.84
CA LYS A 168 8.64 -27.85 15.47
C LYS A 168 7.78 -28.89 14.74
N ILE A 169 6.87 -28.43 13.89
CA ILE A 169 5.93 -29.30 13.16
C ILE A 169 5.92 -28.91 11.68
N VAL A 170 5.43 -29.81 10.83
CA VAL A 170 5.18 -29.52 9.41
C VAL A 170 3.79 -28.93 9.25
N ILE A 171 3.67 -27.77 8.62
CA ILE A 171 2.37 -27.13 8.36
C ILE A 171 1.94 -27.46 6.93
N GLN A 172 0.87 -28.26 6.81
CA GLN A 172 0.29 -28.72 5.53
C GLN A 172 -1.15 -28.26 5.29
N LYS A 173 -1.72 -27.51 6.24
CA LYS A 173 -3.09 -26.98 6.21
C LYS A 173 -3.09 -25.55 6.74
N ALA A 174 -4.26 -24.90 6.68
CA ALA A 174 -4.47 -23.60 7.29
C ALA A 174 -4.07 -23.55 8.76
N LEU A 175 -3.42 -22.44 9.11
CA LEU A 175 -2.96 -22.13 10.45
C LEU A 175 -3.36 -20.69 10.77
N TYR A 176 -4.03 -20.54 11.89
CA TYR A 176 -4.33 -19.25 12.51
C TYR A 176 -3.77 -19.29 13.94
N LEU A 177 -2.96 -18.29 14.29
CA LEU A 177 -2.47 -18.07 15.65
C LEU A 177 -3.09 -16.78 16.19
N GLY A 178 -3.99 -16.91 17.16
CA GLY A 178 -4.81 -15.84 17.72
C GLY A 178 -4.45 -15.46 19.14
#